data_AF-A0A965B3P0-F1
#
_entry.id   AF-A0A965B3P0-F1
#
_cell.length_a   1.000
_cell.length_b   1.000
_cell.length_c   1.000
_cell.angle_alpha   90.00
_cell.angle_beta   90.00
_cell.angle_gamma   90.00
#
_symmetry.space_group_name_H-M   'P 1'
#
loop_
_entity.id
_entity.type
_entity.pdbx_description
1 polymer ?
#
loop_
_entity_poly.entity_id
_entity_poly.type
_entity_poly.pdbx_seq_one_letter_code
_entity_poly.pdbx_strand_id
1 'polypeptide(L)'
;ARGRVKRGEATNGGVALAGVILGVFAVVVGLVFIAVWISLLREVGAQNYFDCLQQAGQDRAKVQECADKFRQSVEDRFSVTEKPTG
;
A
#
# COMPACT_ATOMS: atom_id res chain seq x y z
N ALA A 1 -3.78 -37.07 -22.38
CA ALA A 1 -3.80 -36.36 -21.07
C ALA A 1 -4.83 -36.95 -20.09
N ARG A 2 -6.14 -36.98 -20.43
CA ARG A 2 -7.23 -37.48 -19.54
C ARG A 2 -7.03 -38.92 -19.00
N GLY A 3 -6.41 -39.82 -19.77
CA GLY A 3 -6.17 -41.22 -19.33
C GLY A 3 -5.18 -41.37 -18.18
N ARG A 4 -4.17 -40.48 -18.06
CA ARG A 4 -3.18 -40.52 -16.96
C ARG A 4 -3.75 -39.96 -15.65
N VAL A 5 -4.62 -38.95 -15.73
CA VAL A 5 -5.36 -38.40 -14.57
C VAL A 5 -6.29 -39.45 -13.97
N LYS A 6 -6.99 -40.21 -14.82
CA LYS A 6 -7.93 -41.26 -14.39
C LYS A 6 -7.24 -42.50 -13.76
N ARG A 7 -5.94 -42.70 -14.03
CA ARG A 7 -5.11 -43.80 -13.50
C ARG A 7 -4.27 -43.43 -12.27
N GLY A 8 -4.37 -42.18 -11.78
CA GLY A 8 -3.57 -41.69 -10.64
C GLY A 8 -2.09 -41.45 -10.97
N GLU A 9 -1.69 -41.49 -12.24
CA GLU A 9 -0.29 -41.36 -12.69
C GLU A 9 0.17 -39.90 -12.83
N ALA A 10 -0.71 -38.93 -12.52
CA ALA A 10 -0.34 -37.53 -12.45
C ALA A 10 0.35 -37.25 -11.11
N THR A 11 1.65 -37.51 -11.05
CA THR A 11 2.51 -37.27 -9.86
C THR A 11 2.63 -35.79 -9.46
N ASN A 12 2.02 -34.89 -10.24
CA ASN A 12 2.06 -33.43 -10.03
C ASN A 12 1.07 -32.95 -8.95
N GLY A 13 0.27 -33.84 -8.36
CA GLY A 13 -0.76 -33.47 -7.37
C GLY A 13 -0.19 -32.74 -6.15
N GLY A 14 1.00 -33.11 -5.69
CA GLY A 14 1.68 -32.42 -4.59
C GLY A 14 2.11 -31.00 -4.93
N VAL A 15 2.64 -30.77 -6.14
CA VAL A 15 3.02 -29.43 -6.63
C VAL A 15 1.78 -28.56 -6.85
N ALA A 16 0.70 -29.14 -7.38
CA ALA A 16 -0.56 -28.43 -7.56
C ALA A 16 -1.15 -27.98 -6.21
N LEU A 17 -1.15 -28.85 -5.20
CA LEU A 17 -1.62 -28.52 -3.85
C LEU A 17 -0.74 -27.44 -3.20
N ALA A 18 0.59 -27.58 -3.28
CA ALA A 18 1.52 -26.58 -2.80
C ALA A 18 1.27 -25.22 -3.48
N GLY A 19 1.05 -25.21 -4.79
CA GLY A 19 0.72 -24.01 -5.55
C GLY A 19 -0.58 -23.33 -5.10
N VAL A 20 -1.64 -24.10 -4.81
CA VAL A 20 -2.89 -23.55 -4.28
C VAL A 20 -2.67 -22.93 -2.90
N ILE A 21 -2.00 -23.65 -2.00
CA ILE A 21 -1.72 -23.17 -0.64
C ILE A 21 -0.90 -21.87 -0.69
N LEU A 22 0.20 -21.87 -1.46
CA LEU A 22 1.04 -20.69 -1.65
C LEU A 22 0.26 -19.54 -2.28
N GLY A 23 -0.63 -19.81 -3.24
CA GLY A 23 -1.50 -18.80 -3.84
C GLY A 23 -2.44 -18.17 -2.81
N VAL A 24 -3.07 -18.96 -1.94
CA VAL A 24 -3.93 -18.45 -0.85
C VAL A 24 -3.12 -17.59 0.10
N PHE A 25 -1.92 -18.03 0.50
CA PHE A 25 -1.04 -17.23 1.34
C PHE A 25 -0.64 -15.91 0.67
N ALA A 26 -0.30 -15.94 -0.62
CA ALA A 26 0.05 -14.74 -1.36
C ALA A 26 -1.11 -13.73 -1.40
N VAL A 27 -2.35 -14.19 -1.56
CA VAL A 27 -3.54 -13.31 -1.49
C VAL A 27 -3.67 -12.69 -0.11
N VAL A 28 -3.60 -13.50 0.96
CA VAL A 28 -3.72 -13.00 2.34
C VAL A 28 -2.64 -11.97 2.66
N VAL A 29 -1.38 -12.31 2.37
CA VAL A 29 -0.24 -11.41 2.58
C VAL A 29 -0.39 -10.14 1.74
N GLY A 30 -0.81 -10.27 0.47
CA GLY A 30 -1.07 -9.13 -0.42
C GLY A 30 -2.10 -8.16 0.15
N LEU A 31 -3.21 -8.66 0.69
CA LEU A 31 -4.22 -7.82 1.35
C LEU A 31 -3.68 -7.10 2.57
N VAL A 32 -2.85 -7.77 3.39
CA VAL A 32 -2.19 -7.14 4.54
C VAL A 32 -1.25 -6.02 4.07
N PHE A 33 -0.43 -6.27 3.05
CA PHE A 33 0.46 -5.25 2.48
C PHE A 33 -0.31 -4.03 1.97
N ILE A 34 -1.43 -4.23 1.27
CA ILE A 34 -2.30 -3.14 0.81
C ILE A 34 -2.79 -2.30 1.99
N ALA A 35 -3.28 -2.94 3.05
CA ALA A 35 -3.77 -2.23 4.24
C ALA A 35 -2.66 -1.40 4.91
N VAL A 36 -1.45 -1.96 5.06
CA VAL A 36 -0.29 -1.24 5.60
C VAL A 36 0.05 -0.02 4.74
N TRP A 37 0.10 -0.18 3.42
CA TRP A 37 0.45 0.93 2.51
C TRP A 37 -0.58 2.07 2.56
N ILE A 38 -1.88 1.73 2.60
CA ILE A 38 -2.95 2.72 2.73
C ILE A 38 -2.82 3.50 4.05
N SER A 39 -2.55 2.81 5.16
CA SER A 39 -2.36 3.46 6.46
C SER A 39 -1.18 4.44 6.45
N LEU A 40 -0.03 4.04 5.91
CA LEU A 40 1.15 4.91 5.80
C LEU A 40 0.87 6.14 4.93
N LEU A 41 0.21 5.98 3.79
CA LEU A 41 -0.15 7.09 2.91
C LEU A 41 -1.10 8.11 3.58
N ARG A 42 -1.99 7.63 4.47
CA ARG A 42 -2.86 8.50 5.27
C ARG A 42 -2.07 9.24 6.36
N GLU A 43 -1.13 8.57 7.02
CA GLU A 43 -0.31 9.17 8.09
C GLU A 43 0.58 10.30 7.60
N VAL A 44 1.18 10.15 6.41
CA VAL A 44 2.03 11.19 5.79
C VAL A 44 1.24 12.34 5.15
N GLY A 45 -0.10 12.30 5.20
CA GLY A 45 -0.96 13.35 4.66
C GLY A 45 -1.11 13.35 3.14
N ALA A 46 -0.68 12.29 2.44
CA ALA A 46 -0.73 12.23 0.97
C ALA A 46 -2.17 12.30 0.44
N GLN A 47 -3.13 11.66 1.11
CA GLN A 47 -4.54 11.71 0.70
C GLN A 47 -5.09 13.15 0.75
N ASN A 48 -4.82 13.88 1.84
CA ASN A 48 -5.23 15.28 2.00
C ASN A 48 -4.56 16.19 0.95
N TYR A 49 -3.30 15.90 0.59
CA TYR A 49 -2.60 16.62 -0.47
C TYR A 49 -3.27 16.40 -1.83
N PHE A 50 -3.60 15.16 -2.19
CA PHE A 50 -4.29 14.86 -3.45
C PHE A 50 -5.71 15.45 -3.50
N ASP A 51 -6.47 15.38 -2.42
CA ASP A 51 -7.81 15.97 -2.32
C ASP A 51 -7.73 17.51 -2.49
N CYS A 52 -6.73 18.14 -1.86
CA CYS A 52 -6.45 19.57 -2.02
C CYS A 52 -6.11 19.94 -3.46
N LEU A 53 -5.21 19.18 -4.12
CA LEU A 53 -4.86 19.42 -5.51
C LEU A 53 -6.06 19.26 -6.45
N GLN A 54 -6.91 18.26 -6.20
CA GLN A 54 -8.11 18.04 -6.98
C GLN A 54 -9.08 19.22 -6.85
N GLN A 55 -9.19 19.82 -5.66
CA GLN A 55 -10.02 20.99 -5.40
C GLN A 55 -9.39 22.30 -5.89
N ALA A 56 -8.06 22.42 -5.89
CA ALA A 56 -7.32 23.59 -6.36
C ALA A 56 -7.41 23.75 -7.90
N GLY A 57 -7.40 22.64 -8.64
CA GLY A 57 -7.48 22.66 -10.09
C GLY A 57 -6.29 23.39 -10.72
N GLN A 58 -6.57 24.47 -11.46
CA GLN A 58 -5.54 25.29 -12.15
C GLN A 58 -5.08 26.51 -11.34
N ASP A 59 -5.61 26.71 -10.13
CA ASP A 59 -5.25 27.84 -9.27
C ASP A 59 -3.86 27.62 -8.66
N ARG A 60 -2.88 28.36 -9.18
CA ARG A 60 -1.47 28.24 -8.77
C ARG A 60 -1.24 28.57 -7.30
N ALA A 61 -2.01 29.51 -6.74
CA ALA A 61 -1.87 29.88 -5.33
C ALA A 61 -2.37 28.75 -4.42
N LYS A 62 -3.49 28.12 -4.77
CA LYS A 62 -4.01 26.97 -4.02
C LYS A 62 -3.13 25.73 -4.14
N VAL A 63 -2.52 25.50 -5.30
CA VAL A 63 -1.55 24.40 -5.47
C VAL A 63 -0.34 24.60 -4.55
N GLN A 64 0.16 25.82 -4.41
CA GLN A 64 1.23 26.13 -3.45
C GLN A 64 0.79 25.87 -2.01
N GLU A 65 -0.41 26.32 -1.64
CA GLU A 65 -0.97 26.05 -0.30
C GLU A 65 -1.09 24.55 0.00
N CYS A 66 -1.47 23.73 -0.99
CA CYS A 66 -1.50 22.27 -0.83
C CYS A 66 -0.11 21.71 -0.52
N ALA A 67 0.93 22.17 -1.23
CA ALA A 67 2.30 21.71 -1.03
C ALA A 67 2.85 22.11 0.34
N ASP A 68 2.56 23.33 0.80
CA ASP A 68 2.98 23.83 2.10
C ASP A 68 2.33 23.03 3.24
N LYS A 69 1.01 22.75 3.15
CA LYS A 69 0.30 21.92 4.13
C LYS A 69 0.85 20.49 4.18
N PHE A 70 1.18 19.91 3.03
CA PHE A 70 1.79 18.58 2.98
C PHE A 70 3.17 18.60 3.64
N ARG A 71 4.00 19.60 3.35
CA ARG A 71 5.32 19.76 3.97
C ARG A 71 5.20 19.87 5.49
N GLN A 72 4.29 20.69 5.99
CA GLN A 72 4.04 20.82 7.42
C GLN A 72 3.58 19.50 8.04
N SER A 73 2.68 18.75 7.40
CA SER A 73 2.24 17.44 7.89
C SER A 73 3.38 16.41 7.97
N VAL A 74 4.34 16.47 7.04
CA VAL A 74 5.54 15.62 7.07
C VAL A 74 6.46 16.06 8.20
N GLU A 75 6.71 17.37 8.33
CA GLU A 75 7.51 17.92 9.42
C GLU A 75 6.90 17.58 10.79
N ASP A 76 5.61 17.77 11.03
CA ASP A 76 4.98 17.44 12.32
C ASP A 76 5.05 15.93 12.68
N ARG A 77 5.03 15.05 11.66
CA ARG A 77 5.05 13.60 11.85
C ARG A 77 6.44 13.02 12.03
N PHE A 78 7.44 13.58 11.34
CA PHE A 78 8.80 13.05 11.31
C PHE A 78 9.81 13.92 12.04
N SER A 79 9.48 15.18 12.31
CA SER A 79 10.29 16.12 13.10
C SER A 79 9.93 16.02 14.58
N VAL A 80 10.20 14.84 15.16
CA VAL A 80 10.39 14.66 16.60
C VAL A 80 11.88 14.48 16.86
N THR A 81 12.67 15.55 16.69
CA THR A 81 14.07 15.72 17.19
C THR A 81 14.40 17.21 16.94
N GLU A 82 14.54 18.15 17.87
CA GLU A 82 14.89 18.14 19.29
C GLU A 82 14.03 19.15 20.05
N LYS A 83 13.56 18.78 21.23
CA LYS A 83 13.24 19.77 22.26
C LYS A 83 14.60 20.33 22.72
N PRO A 84 14.91 21.64 22.62
CA PRO A 84 15.90 22.17 23.53
C PRO A 84 15.21 22.18 24.89
N THR A 85 15.41 21.14 25.68
CA THR A 85 15.28 21.28 27.13
C THR A 85 16.35 22.28 27.53
N GLY A 86 15.92 23.52 27.75
CA GLY A 86 16.72 24.55 28.41
C GLY A 86 17.06 24.19 29.84
#